data_AF-A0AAD7NCU7-F1
#
_entry.id   AF-A0AAD7NCU7-F1
#
_cell.length_a   1.000
_cell.length_b   1.000
_cell.length_c   1.000
_cell.angle_alpha   90.00
_cell.angle_beta   90.00
_cell.angle_gamma   90.00
#
_symmetry.space_group_name_H-M   'P 1'
#
loop_
_entity.id
_entity.type
_entity.pdbx_description
1 polymer ?
#
loop_
_entity_poly.entity_id
_entity_poly.type
_entity_poly.pdbx_seq_one_letter_code
_entity_poly.pdbx_strand_id
1 'polypeptide(L)' 'MNDEDGPLNAEKFYSHLFRGGRQPRASDTAEALQLVVTELKARNIPYERWIPFIHMGV' A
#
# COMPACT_ATOMS: atom_id res chain seq x y z
N MET A 1 -6.82 -1.26 -11.92
CA MET A 1 -6.06 -2.26 -11.15
C MET A 1 -5.61 -3.35 -12.10
N ASN A 2 -4.33 -3.73 -12.06
CA ASN A 2 -3.80 -4.88 -12.82
C ASN A 2 -3.32 -5.93 -11.80
N ASP A 3 -3.48 -7.21 -12.10
CA ASP A 3 -3.08 -8.30 -11.21
C ASP A 3 -1.58 -8.27 -10.89
N GLU A 4 -0.76 -7.77 -11.81
CA GLU A 4 0.68 -7.58 -11.63
C GLU A 4 1.03 -6.59 -10.51
N ASP A 5 0.13 -5.65 -10.17
CA ASP A 5 0.34 -4.71 -9.06
C ASP A 5 0.13 -5.37 -7.68
N GLY A 6 -0.65 -6.46 -7.64
CA GLY A 6 -1.06 -7.13 -6.42
C GLY A 6 0.11 -7.54 -5.52
N PRO A 7 1.09 -8.32 -6.03
CA PRO A 7 2.24 -8.75 -5.25
C PRO A 7 3.06 -7.57 -4.68
N LEU A 8 3.34 -6.56 -5.49
CA LEU A 8 4.10 -5.37 -5.08
C LEU A 8 3.38 -4.60 -3.97
N ASN A 9 2.07 -4.39 -4.14
CA ASN A 9 1.26 -3.64 -3.20
C ASN A 9 1.15 -4.37 -1.86
N ALA A 10 0.90 -5.68 -1.90
CA ALA A 10 0.85 -6.52 -0.70
C ALA A 10 2.20 -6.52 0.04
N GLU A 11 3.30 -6.72 -0.68
CA GLU A 11 4.64 -6.72 -0.10
C GLU A 11 4.94 -5.40 0.62
N LYS A 12 4.76 -4.25 -0.04
CA LYS A 12 5.03 -2.94 0.58
C LYS A 12 4.10 -2.64 1.74
N PHE A 13 2.81 -2.88 1.58
CA PHE A 13 1.82 -2.62 2.61
C PHE A 13 2.11 -3.42 3.89
N TYR A 14 2.29 -4.73 3.77
CA TYR A 14 2.55 -5.59 4.92
C TYR A 14 3.95 -5.41 5.49
N SER A 15 4.96 -5.11 4.67
CA SER A 15 6.31 -4.78 5.18
C SER A 15 6.29 -3.57 6.11
N HIS A 16 5.48 -2.54 5.80
CA HIS A 16 5.33 -1.37 6.67
C HIS A 16 4.58 -1.69 7.97
N LEU A 17 3.51 -2.48 7.87
CA LEU A 17 2.71 -2.88 9.02
C LEU A 17 3.51 -3.72 10.02
N PHE A 18 4.27 -4.71 9.53
CA PHE A 18 5.06 -5.62 10.35
C PHE A 18 6.51 -5.17 10.57
N ARG A 19 6.85 -3.92 10.21
CA ARG A 19 8.23 -3.41 10.31
C ARG A 19 8.80 -3.63 11.72
N GLY A 20 10.04 -4.13 11.78
CA GLY A 20 10.72 -4.38 13.06
C GLY A 20 10.08 -5.48 13.93
N GLY A 21 9.28 -6.38 13.36
CA GLY A 21 8.66 -7.50 14.09
C GLY A 21 7.54 -7.07 15.04
N ARG A 22 7.07 -5.83 14.94
CA ARG A 22 5.97 -5.32 15.77
C ARG A 22 4.64 -5.93 15.33
N GLN A 23 3.71 -6.01 16.28
CA GLN A 23 2.31 -6.28 15.96
C GLN A 23 1.75 -5.12 15.12
N PRO A 24 1.03 -5.39 14.02
CA PRO A 24 0.47 -4.37 13.17
C PRO A 24 -0.57 -3.57 13.96
N ARG A 25 -0.50 -2.24 13.85
CA ARG A 25 -1.52 -1.35 14.41
C ARG A 25 -2.41 -0.86 13.29
N ALA A 26 -3.71 -0.87 13.52
CA ALA A 26 -4.67 -0.37 12.55
C ALA A 26 -4.38 1.10 12.19
N SER A 27 -3.87 1.89 13.15
CA SER A 27 -3.43 3.28 12.95
C SER A 27 -2.34 3.46 11.89
N ASP A 28 -1.57 2.42 11.55
CA ASP A 28 -0.52 2.49 10.54
C ASP A 28 -1.00 2.11 9.13
N THR A 29 -2.23 1.61 8.99
CA THR A 29 -2.75 1.10 7.70
C THR A 29 -2.97 2.21 6.68
N ALA A 30 -3.39 3.40 7.12
CA ALA A 30 -3.48 4.59 6.26
C ALA A 30 -2.11 5.00 5.71
N GLU A 31 -1.09 5.02 6.56
CA GLU A 31 0.29 5.33 6.17
C GLU A 31 0.85 4.25 5.23
N ALA A 32 0.62 2.97 5.54
CA ALA A 32 1.03 1.86 4.69
C ALA A 32 0.44 1.98 3.28
N LEU A 33 -0.85 2.32 3.16
CA LEU A 33 -1.49 2.53 1.88
C LEU A 33 -0.90 3.73 1.13
N GLN A 34 -0.67 4.85 1.83
CA GLN A 34 -0.06 6.03 1.23
C GLN A 34 1.33 5.74 0.64
N LEU A 35 2.12 4.89 1.30
CA LEU A 35 3.44 4.47 0.78
C LEU A 35 3.32 3.66 -0.51
N VAL A 36 2.35 2.74 -0.59
CA VAL A 36 2.08 1.97 -1.81
C VAL A 36 1.70 2.90 -2.96
N VAL A 37 0.75 3.81 -2.74
CA VAL A 37 0.32 4.77 -3.77
C VAL A 37 1.47 5.68 -4.20
N THR A 38 2.32 6.12 -3.27
CA THR A 38 3.48 6.96 -3.57
C THR A 38 4.50 6.23 -4.45
N GLU A 39 4.74 4.94 -4.20
CA GLU A 39 5.60 4.10 -5.04
C GLU A 39 5.04 3.95 -6.45
N LEU A 40 3.75 3.63 -6.60
CA LEU A 40 3.12 3.45 -7.91
C LEU A 40 3.19 4.73 -8.74
N LYS A 41 3.01 5.89 -8.09
CA LYS A 41 3.22 7.21 -8.71
C LYS A 41 4.67 7.42 -9.13
N ALA A 42 5.65 7.08 -8.29
CA ALA A 42 7.08 7.21 -8.60
C ALA A 42 7.51 6.32 -9.78
N ARG A 43 6.86 5.17 -9.96
CA ARG A 43 7.05 4.26 -11.10
C ARG A 43 6.28 4.68 -12.36
N ASN A 44 5.63 5.84 -12.34
CA ASN A 44 4.81 6.36 -13.43
C ASN A 44 3.70 5.40 -13.88
N ILE A 45 3.15 4.64 -12.93
CA ILE A 45 2.02 3.73 -13.18
C ILE A 45 0.76 4.56 -13.44
N PRO A 46 -0.03 4.24 -14.48
CA PRO A 46 -1.28 4.94 -14.80
C PRO A 46 -2.22 5.04 -13.59
N TYR A 47 -2.91 6.17 -13.46
CA TYR A 47 -3.71 6.48 -12.28
C TYR A 47 -4.87 5.49 -12.04
N GLU A 48 -5.39 4.88 -13.10
CA GLU A 48 -6.44 3.86 -13.04
C GLU A 48 -5.99 2.59 -12.29
N ARG A 49 -4.67 2.40 -12.13
CA ARG A 49 -4.09 1.26 -11.41
C ARG A 49 -3.90 1.50 -9.92
N TRP A 50 -3.85 2.74 -9.44
CA TRP A 50 -3.64 3.05 -8.02
C TRP A 50 -4.77 3.84 -7.34
N ILE A 51 -5.62 4.55 -8.07
CA ILE A 51 -6.82 5.21 -7.50
C ILE A 51 -7.77 4.26 -6.76
N PRO A 52 -7.99 3.00 -7.19
CA PRO A 52 -8.95 2.12 -6.52
C PRO A 52 -8.59 1.72 -5.09
N PHE A 53 -7.33 1.93 -4.66
CA PHE A 53 -6.93 1.56 -3.30
C PHE A 53 -7.41 2.61 -2.31
N ILE A 54 -8.35 2.22 -1.46
CA ILE A 54 -9.00 3.07 -0.46
C ILE A 54 -8.78 2.45 0.91
N HIS A 55 -8.38 3.27 1.88
CA HIS A 55 -8.38 2.90 3.29
C HIS A 55 -9.70 3.35 3.94
N MET A 56 -10.36 2.45 4.66
CA MET A 56 -11.55 2.73 5.46
C MET A 56 -11.36 2.11 6.84
N GLY A 57 -11.36 2.93 7.90
CA GLY A 57 -11.23 2.48 9.28
C GLY A 57 -10.23 3.30 10.10
N VAL A 58 -9.86 2.74 11.27
CA VAL A 58 -8.86 3.25 12.21
C VAL A 58 -8.08 2.10 12.79
#